data_AF-A0A925WK73-F1
#
_entry.id   AF-A0A925WK73-F1
#
_cell.length_a   1.000
_cell.length_b   1.000
_cell.length_c   1.000
_cell.angle_alpha   90.00
_cell.angle_beta   90.00
_cell.angle_gamma   90.00
#
_symmetry.space_group_name_H-M   'P 1'
#
loop_
_entity.id
_entity.type
_entity.pdbx_description
1 polymer ?
#
loop_
_entity_poly.entity_id
_entity_poly.type
_entity_poly.pdbx_seq_one_letter_code
_entity_poly.pdbx_strand_id
1 'polypeptide(L)'
;MQSLAYIAPLMILFPSVGAFINFFWGGRLTERFSATVAIVCSGATFFVALVLLSYLNGNFFQPAIIDPPLLDGWLRIPSVNLEIPWQMRVDTLSVSMMVFISFVATLIHLYAAGYMHGDARFPRFMAYLNMFLAFMFTLIGGNNFLMMFVGWEGVGLCSYLLIGFWWDKTRGEGWRNANAARKAFIANRIGDFGVLMAVFLMFWTFGTLDFYKPTEVANAEAMTELSEGGHHEGEEGAATEGEEHSEEGAAEESHEGSVLLVAQAEPTAEGEGHSEAGAATEDEGHSEAGAAAVEGEAHSAEGVAAEGEAEAEGEGHAVATIAHTDNAHLTYNQLGVFGQADARAHLEGDETLLTGNINSDGTEEAIGRQVDFGNFSLDINTVLVLITLFMLLGASGKSAQIPLFVWLPDAMAGPTPVSALIHAATMVTAGVYMMVRSNVLFYNATIGDFQVVSFVVTVVGATTAVVAGFIALGQYDIKRVLAYSTVSQLGFMVAAVGMGAYVAAMFHMITHAFF
;
A
#
# COMPACT_ATOMS: atom_id res chain seq x y z
N MET A 1 -11.10 15.61 11.52
CA MET A 1 -10.59 14.89 10.31
C MET A 1 -10.19 13.46 10.61
N GLN A 2 -9.73 13.11 11.82
CA GLN A 2 -9.41 11.74 12.24
C GLN A 2 -10.59 10.74 12.09
N SER A 3 -11.83 11.19 12.26
CA SER A 3 -13.04 10.37 12.06
C SER A 3 -13.19 9.81 10.63
N LEU A 4 -12.52 10.40 9.63
CA LEU A 4 -12.60 9.97 8.23
C LEU A 4 -11.79 8.71 7.94
N ALA A 5 -10.82 8.32 8.76
CA ALA A 5 -10.10 7.06 8.54
C ALA A 5 -10.97 5.85 8.92
N TYR A 6 -11.88 6.01 9.90
CA TYR A 6 -12.76 4.96 10.39
C TYR A 6 -13.80 4.45 9.37
N ILE A 7 -13.96 5.12 8.23
CA ILE A 7 -14.81 4.61 7.13
C ILE A 7 -14.10 3.59 6.23
N ALA A 8 -12.80 3.33 6.43
CA ALA A 8 -12.05 2.36 5.63
C ALA A 8 -12.70 0.95 5.55
N PRO A 9 -13.27 0.39 6.62
CA PRO A 9 -14.01 -0.89 6.56
C PRO A 9 -15.19 -0.90 5.57
N LEU A 10 -15.74 0.26 5.21
CA LEU A 10 -16.82 0.34 4.22
C LEU A 10 -16.36 -0.08 2.81
N MET A 11 -15.05 0.01 2.52
CA MET A 11 -14.46 -0.51 1.28
C MET A 11 -14.76 -2.00 1.10
N ILE A 12 -14.71 -2.78 2.18
CA ILE A 12 -15.00 -4.22 2.15
C ILE A 12 -16.50 -4.46 2.33
N LEU A 13 -17.15 -3.70 3.21
CA LEU A 13 -18.56 -3.91 3.58
C LEU A 13 -19.52 -3.71 2.39
N PHE A 14 -19.38 -2.62 1.63
CA PHE A 14 -20.30 -2.34 0.51
C PHE A 14 -20.34 -3.45 -0.55
N PRO A 15 -19.21 -3.91 -1.11
CA PRO A 15 -19.23 -5.01 -2.06
C PRO A 15 -19.66 -6.33 -1.40
N SER A 16 -19.32 -6.57 -0.13
CA SER A 16 -19.79 -7.76 0.60
C SER A 16 -21.32 -7.79 0.72
N VAL A 17 -21.94 -6.66 1.08
CA VAL A 17 -23.41 -6.53 1.16
C VAL A 17 -24.04 -6.71 -0.22
N GLY A 18 -23.47 -6.08 -1.25
CA GLY A 18 -23.96 -6.24 -2.62
C GLY A 18 -23.85 -7.68 -3.14
N ALA A 19 -22.76 -8.38 -2.81
CA ALA A 19 -22.59 -9.80 -3.12
C ALA A 19 -23.64 -10.66 -2.38
N PHE A 20 -23.82 -10.42 -1.08
CA PHE A 20 -24.76 -11.14 -0.24
C PHE A 20 -26.21 -11.00 -0.73
N ILE A 21 -26.67 -9.78 -1.01
CA ILE A 21 -28.02 -9.52 -1.52
C ILE A 21 -28.25 -10.25 -2.85
N ASN A 22 -27.31 -10.12 -3.80
CA ASN A 22 -27.43 -10.73 -5.12
C ASN A 22 -27.32 -12.27 -5.08
N PHE A 23 -26.53 -12.82 -4.16
CA PHE A 23 -26.37 -14.27 -4.01
C PHE A 23 -27.65 -14.94 -3.49
N PHE A 24 -28.26 -14.39 -2.43
CA PHE A 24 -29.40 -15.02 -1.76
C PHE A 24 -30.76 -14.60 -2.32
N TRP A 25 -30.93 -13.32 -2.67
CA TRP A 25 -32.21 -12.80 -3.17
C TRP A 25 -32.20 -12.50 -4.67
N GLY A 26 -31.03 -12.38 -5.31
CA GLY A 26 -30.93 -11.98 -6.71
C GLY A 26 -31.72 -12.86 -7.68
N GLY A 27 -31.79 -14.18 -7.46
CA GLY A 27 -32.58 -15.10 -8.30
C GLY A 27 -34.09 -14.93 -8.18
N ARG A 28 -34.58 -14.21 -7.17
CA ARG A 28 -36.01 -13.87 -6.98
C ARG A 28 -36.33 -12.44 -7.41
N LEU A 29 -35.31 -11.65 -7.75
CA LEU A 29 -35.41 -10.23 -8.07
C LEU A 29 -35.18 -9.99 -9.56
N THR A 30 -35.49 -8.78 -10.03
CA THR A 30 -35.30 -8.42 -11.44
C THR A 30 -33.81 -8.20 -11.74
N GLU A 31 -33.41 -8.43 -12.99
CA GLU A 31 -32.04 -8.13 -13.45
C GLU A 31 -31.64 -6.69 -13.15
N ARG A 32 -32.57 -5.74 -13.38
CA ARG A 32 -32.34 -4.31 -13.11
C ARG A 32 -32.02 -4.06 -11.64
N PHE A 33 -32.76 -4.65 -10.72
CA PHE A 33 -32.48 -4.50 -9.29
C PHE A 33 -31.12 -5.07 -8.94
N SER A 34 -30.81 -6.27 -9.42
CA SER A 34 -29.52 -6.91 -9.16
C SER A 34 -28.33 -6.10 -9.70
N ALA A 35 -28.49 -5.53 -10.89
CA ALA A 35 -27.52 -4.63 -11.51
C ALA A 35 -27.34 -3.35 -10.68
N THR A 36 -28.44 -2.69 -10.30
CA THR A 36 -28.40 -1.45 -9.51
C THR A 36 -27.71 -1.68 -8.17
N VAL A 37 -28.05 -2.76 -7.45
CA VAL A 37 -27.37 -3.09 -6.19
C VAL A 37 -25.87 -3.28 -6.41
N ALA A 38 -25.47 -4.02 -7.44
CA ALA A 38 -24.06 -4.28 -7.70
C ALA A 38 -23.28 -3.00 -8.04
N ILE A 39 -23.82 -2.19 -8.95
CA ILE A 39 -23.22 -0.93 -9.39
C ILE A 39 -23.16 0.09 -8.25
N VAL A 40 -24.22 0.24 -7.45
CA VAL A 40 -24.26 1.19 -6.33
C VAL A 40 -23.26 0.78 -5.25
N CYS A 41 -23.17 -0.50 -4.90
CA CYS A 41 -22.18 -0.99 -3.95
C CYS A 41 -20.74 -0.77 -4.43
N SER A 42 -20.43 -1.06 -5.70
CA SER A 42 -19.11 -0.77 -6.28
C SER A 42 -18.83 0.74 -6.31
N GLY A 43 -19.77 1.55 -6.79
CA GLY A 43 -19.63 3.00 -6.88
C GLY A 43 -19.45 3.66 -5.50
N ALA A 44 -20.13 3.17 -4.47
CA ALA A 44 -19.95 3.63 -3.09
C ALA A 44 -18.52 3.45 -2.60
N THR A 45 -17.82 2.37 -2.98
CA THR A 45 -16.40 2.18 -2.64
C THR A 45 -15.50 3.23 -3.29
N PHE A 46 -15.82 3.71 -4.50
CA PHE A 46 -15.06 4.78 -5.14
C PHE A 46 -15.18 6.09 -4.36
N PHE A 47 -16.38 6.44 -3.89
CA PHE A 47 -16.57 7.61 -3.03
C PHE A 47 -15.83 7.49 -1.70
N VAL A 48 -15.85 6.31 -1.05
CA VAL A 48 -15.08 6.07 0.17
C VAL A 48 -13.58 6.24 -0.09
N ALA A 49 -13.06 5.67 -1.18
CA ALA A 49 -11.66 5.79 -1.55
C ALA A 49 -11.24 7.25 -1.79
N LEU A 50 -12.09 8.08 -2.41
CA LEU A 50 -11.83 9.51 -2.57
C LEU A 50 -11.82 10.27 -1.23
N VAL A 51 -12.70 9.90 -0.29
CA VAL A 51 -12.68 10.48 1.06
C VAL A 51 -11.41 10.08 1.81
N LEU A 52 -10.96 8.83 1.69
CA LEU A 52 -9.69 8.38 2.28
C LEU A 52 -8.49 9.08 1.66
N LEU A 53 -8.51 9.36 0.34
CA LEU A 53 -7.48 10.14 -0.32
C LEU A 53 -7.45 11.58 0.20
N SER A 54 -8.62 12.20 0.34
CA SER A 54 -8.76 13.54 0.95
C SER A 54 -8.24 13.57 2.40
N TYR A 55 -8.54 12.52 3.18
CA TYR A 55 -8.00 12.34 4.52
C TYR A 55 -6.47 12.31 4.55
N LEU A 56 -5.84 11.49 3.68
CA LEU A 56 -4.38 11.43 3.61
C LEU A 56 -3.77 12.78 3.21
N ASN A 57 -4.37 13.48 2.24
CA ASN A 57 -3.91 14.80 1.84
C ASN A 57 -4.01 15.82 2.99
N GLY A 58 -5.06 15.75 3.80
CA GLY A 58 -5.24 16.59 4.99
C GLY A 58 -4.37 16.19 6.18
N ASN A 59 -3.80 14.99 6.19
CA ASN A 59 -2.95 14.46 7.26
C ASN A 59 -1.48 14.31 6.82
N PHE A 60 -1.03 15.10 5.83
CA PHE A 60 0.35 15.06 5.30
C PHE A 60 0.83 13.65 4.93
N PHE A 61 -0.08 12.83 4.39
CA PHE A 61 0.16 11.44 3.97
C PHE A 61 0.62 10.50 5.09
N GLN A 62 0.40 10.87 6.36
CA GLN A 62 0.68 10.01 7.48
C GLN A 62 -0.28 8.81 7.48
N PRO A 63 0.25 7.58 7.60
CA PRO A 63 -0.57 6.38 7.57
C PRO A 63 -1.43 6.27 8.84
N ALA A 64 -2.53 5.53 8.75
CA ALA A 64 -3.37 5.21 9.89
C ALA A 64 -3.72 3.71 9.90
N ILE A 65 -3.78 3.11 11.08
CA ILE A 65 -4.23 1.73 11.29
C ILE A 65 -5.60 1.80 11.95
N ILE A 66 -6.57 1.10 11.35
CA ILE A 66 -7.97 1.18 11.71
C ILE A 66 -8.47 -0.21 12.10
N ASP A 67 -8.93 -0.31 13.35
CA ASP A 67 -9.66 -1.46 13.85
C ASP A 67 -11.14 -1.37 13.40
N PRO A 68 -11.70 -2.41 12.77
CA PRO A 68 -13.11 -2.45 12.42
C PRO A 68 -13.96 -2.45 13.69
N PRO A 69 -15.03 -1.66 13.74
CA PRO A 69 -15.85 -1.52 14.95
C PRO A 69 -16.60 -2.81 15.37
N LEU A 70 -16.64 -3.83 14.51
CA LEU A 70 -17.39 -5.07 14.74
C LEU A 70 -16.53 -6.29 15.08
N LEU A 71 -15.20 -6.19 14.97
CA LEU A 71 -14.28 -7.32 15.14
C LEU A 71 -13.24 -6.97 16.21
N ASP A 72 -13.36 -7.56 17.40
CA ASP A 72 -12.33 -7.48 18.45
C ASP A 72 -11.21 -8.50 18.18
N GLY A 73 -10.46 -8.27 17.10
CA GLY A 73 -9.40 -9.16 16.62
C GLY A 73 -9.87 -10.31 15.71
N TRP A 74 -8.93 -11.08 15.17
CA TRP A 74 -9.22 -12.25 14.31
C TRP A 74 -8.78 -13.57 14.93
N LEU A 75 -7.48 -13.74 15.20
CA LEU A 75 -6.92 -14.95 15.77
C LEU A 75 -6.12 -14.62 17.02
N ARG A 76 -6.55 -15.14 18.17
CA ARG A 76 -5.85 -15.03 19.45
C ARG A 76 -5.48 -16.42 19.93
N ILE A 77 -4.19 -16.74 20.00
CA ILE A 77 -3.67 -17.99 20.56
C ILE A 77 -2.75 -17.64 21.74
N PRO A 78 -3.28 -17.56 22.97
CA PRO A 78 -2.53 -17.14 24.14
C PRO A 78 -1.32 -18.02 24.46
N SER A 79 -1.36 -19.31 24.10
CA SER A 79 -0.28 -20.27 24.38
C SER A 79 1.02 -20.00 23.63
N VAL A 80 0.98 -19.21 22.56
CA VAL A 80 2.15 -18.82 21.75
C VAL A 80 2.26 -17.29 21.64
N ASN A 81 1.54 -16.55 22.49
CA ASN A 81 1.44 -15.09 22.45
C ASN A 81 1.14 -14.51 21.05
N LEU A 82 0.35 -15.25 20.25
CA LEU A 82 -0.02 -14.83 18.89
C LEU A 82 -1.36 -14.12 18.91
N GLU A 83 -1.33 -12.81 18.68
CA GLU A 83 -2.51 -12.00 18.42
C GLU A 83 -2.42 -11.44 17.00
N ILE A 84 -3.37 -11.82 16.15
CA ILE A 84 -3.50 -11.29 14.80
C ILE A 84 -4.81 -10.50 14.77
N PRO A 85 -4.72 -9.15 14.81
CA PRO A 85 -5.89 -8.32 14.71
C PRO A 85 -6.40 -8.27 13.27
N TRP A 86 -7.70 -8.07 13.10
CA TRP A 86 -8.26 -7.74 11.79
C TRP A 86 -8.14 -6.23 11.60
N GLN A 87 -7.03 -5.75 11.04
CA GLN A 87 -6.75 -4.31 10.93
C GLN A 87 -6.67 -3.86 9.48
N MET A 88 -7.28 -2.71 9.20
CA MET A 88 -7.14 -2.05 7.90
C MET A 88 -6.11 -0.94 7.98
N ARG A 89 -5.24 -0.86 6.97
CA ARG A 89 -4.26 0.20 6.82
C ARG A 89 -4.70 1.21 5.79
N VAL A 90 -4.69 2.48 6.19
CA VAL A 90 -4.94 3.64 5.33
C VAL A 90 -3.59 4.34 5.14
N ASP A 91 -2.90 3.99 4.06
CA ASP A 91 -1.64 4.63 3.65
C ASP A 91 -1.65 4.99 2.16
N THR A 92 -0.63 5.71 1.71
CA THR A 92 -0.53 6.19 0.33
C THR A 92 -0.65 5.06 -0.68
N LEU A 93 0.08 3.97 -0.48
CA LEU A 93 0.08 2.82 -1.37
C LEU A 93 -1.31 2.16 -1.46
N SER A 94 -1.94 1.87 -0.31
CA SER A 94 -3.25 1.22 -0.23
C SER A 94 -4.36 2.13 -0.77
N VAL A 95 -4.37 3.41 -0.41
CA VAL A 95 -5.43 4.35 -0.85
C VAL A 95 -5.33 4.67 -2.34
N SER A 96 -4.12 4.86 -2.89
CA SER A 96 -3.94 5.02 -4.34
C SER A 96 -4.49 3.81 -5.09
N MET A 97 -4.23 2.59 -4.62
CA MET A 97 -4.79 1.37 -5.18
C MET A 97 -6.31 1.27 -4.98
N MET A 98 -6.84 1.67 -3.83
CA MET A 98 -8.28 1.66 -3.56
C MET A 98 -9.03 2.58 -4.52
N VAL A 99 -8.56 3.80 -4.74
CA VAL A 99 -9.15 4.76 -5.70
C VAL A 99 -9.14 4.18 -7.10
N PHE A 100 -7.99 3.67 -7.52
CA PHE A 100 -7.81 3.12 -8.85
C PHE A 100 -8.69 1.86 -9.08
N ILE A 101 -8.65 0.88 -8.18
CA ILE A 101 -9.42 -0.37 -8.30
C ILE A 101 -10.92 -0.09 -8.24
N SER A 102 -11.39 0.75 -7.32
CA SER A 102 -12.82 1.08 -7.22
C SER A 102 -13.34 1.82 -8.45
N PHE A 103 -12.52 2.69 -9.05
CA PHE A 103 -12.87 3.38 -10.31
C PHE A 103 -13.07 2.38 -11.45
N VAL A 104 -12.04 1.58 -11.75
CA VAL A 104 -12.08 0.61 -12.85
C VAL A 104 -13.13 -0.47 -12.59
N ALA A 105 -13.26 -0.96 -11.35
CA ALA A 105 -14.29 -1.92 -11.00
C ALA A 105 -15.69 -1.36 -11.24
N THR A 106 -15.96 -0.10 -10.92
CA THR A 106 -17.28 0.51 -11.16
C THR A 106 -17.62 0.58 -12.65
N LEU A 107 -16.64 0.93 -13.50
CA LEU A 107 -16.80 0.90 -14.96
C LEU A 107 -17.07 -0.53 -15.47
N ILE A 108 -16.38 -1.53 -14.92
CA ILE A 108 -16.59 -2.93 -15.28
C ILE A 108 -17.99 -3.40 -14.84
N HIS A 109 -18.49 -3.00 -13.67
CA HIS A 109 -19.85 -3.32 -13.23
C HIS A 109 -20.92 -2.70 -14.14
N LEU A 110 -20.72 -1.45 -14.55
CA LEU A 110 -21.58 -0.78 -15.53
C LEU A 110 -21.58 -1.50 -16.88
N TYR A 111 -20.40 -1.84 -17.40
CA TYR A 111 -20.24 -2.58 -18.65
C TYR A 111 -20.86 -3.99 -18.56
N ALA A 112 -20.64 -4.69 -17.45
CA ALA A 112 -21.19 -6.01 -17.17
C ALA A 112 -22.73 -6.02 -17.19
N ALA A 113 -23.36 -4.96 -16.68
CA ALA A 113 -24.83 -4.88 -16.64
C ALA A 113 -25.45 -4.87 -18.04
N GLY A 114 -24.81 -4.21 -19.01
CA GLY A 114 -25.21 -4.26 -20.40
C GLY A 114 -24.82 -5.56 -21.10
N TYR A 115 -23.57 -6.01 -20.91
CA TYR A 115 -23.02 -7.18 -21.60
C TYR A 115 -23.73 -8.49 -21.23
N MET A 116 -24.10 -8.66 -19.96
CA MET A 116 -24.71 -9.89 -19.44
C MET A 116 -26.25 -9.90 -19.51
N HIS A 117 -26.87 -8.87 -20.09
CA HIS A 117 -28.33 -8.77 -20.15
C HIS A 117 -28.96 -10.00 -20.83
N GLY A 118 -29.98 -10.58 -20.19
CA GLY A 118 -30.65 -11.78 -20.67
C GLY A 118 -29.93 -13.11 -20.37
N ASP A 119 -28.80 -13.11 -19.66
CA ASP A 119 -28.21 -14.36 -19.13
C ASP A 119 -29.02 -14.85 -17.92
N ALA A 120 -29.42 -16.13 -17.94
CA ALA A 120 -30.24 -16.73 -16.88
C ALA A 120 -29.61 -16.67 -15.47
N ARG A 121 -28.28 -16.52 -15.38
CA ARG A 121 -27.53 -16.44 -14.11
C ARG A 121 -26.99 -15.04 -13.84
N PHE A 122 -27.58 -14.01 -14.43
CA PHE A 122 -27.19 -12.61 -14.25
C PHE A 122 -26.96 -12.21 -12.77
N PRO A 123 -27.86 -12.52 -11.81
CA PRO A 123 -27.65 -12.08 -10.44
C PRO A 123 -26.46 -12.75 -9.76
N ARG A 124 -26.19 -14.02 -10.12
CA ARG A 124 -25.02 -14.76 -9.62
C ARG A 124 -23.72 -14.16 -10.15
N PHE A 125 -23.71 -13.75 -11.42
CA PHE A 125 -22.56 -13.07 -12.01
C PHE A 125 -22.23 -11.76 -11.27
N MET A 126 -23.25 -10.93 -11.03
CA MET A 126 -23.11 -9.69 -10.28
C MET A 126 -22.68 -9.92 -8.83
N ALA A 127 -23.15 -10.99 -8.19
CA ALA A 127 -22.69 -11.38 -6.85
C ALA A 127 -21.19 -11.72 -6.84
N TYR A 128 -20.71 -12.45 -7.86
CA TYR A 128 -19.30 -12.82 -7.96
C TYR A 128 -18.38 -11.63 -8.25
N LEU A 129 -18.81 -10.65 -9.06
CA LEU A 129 -18.03 -9.41 -9.28
C LEU A 129 -17.87 -8.61 -7.99
N ASN A 130 -18.95 -8.46 -7.20
CA ASN A 130 -18.88 -7.81 -5.91
C ASN A 130 -18.05 -8.60 -4.89
N MET A 131 -18.20 -9.93 -4.84
CA MET A 131 -17.40 -10.78 -3.95
C MET A 131 -15.91 -10.67 -4.28
N PHE A 132 -15.58 -10.61 -5.57
CA PHE A 132 -14.23 -10.39 -6.04
C PHE A 132 -13.68 -9.05 -5.51
N LEU A 133 -14.46 -7.97 -5.63
CA LEU A 133 -14.06 -6.64 -5.18
C LEU A 133 -13.86 -6.57 -3.65
N ALA A 134 -14.71 -7.24 -2.87
CA ALA A 134 -14.57 -7.32 -1.42
C ALA A 134 -13.25 -7.99 -0.99
N PHE A 135 -12.88 -9.11 -1.62
CA PHE A 135 -11.60 -9.76 -1.34
C PHE A 135 -10.40 -8.97 -1.84
N MET A 136 -10.53 -8.27 -2.97
CA MET A 136 -9.47 -7.39 -3.46
C MET A 136 -9.20 -6.23 -2.48
N PHE A 137 -10.25 -5.61 -1.91
CA PHE A 137 -10.08 -4.58 -0.88
C PHE A 137 -9.56 -5.13 0.45
N THR A 138 -9.88 -6.39 0.77
CA THR A 138 -9.27 -7.09 1.91
C THR A 138 -7.76 -7.27 1.69
N LEU A 139 -7.34 -7.61 0.46
CA LEU A 139 -5.94 -7.83 0.10
C LEU A 139 -5.11 -6.56 0.24
N ILE A 140 -5.54 -5.46 -0.39
CA ILE A 140 -4.77 -4.20 -0.41
C ILE A 140 -4.96 -3.36 0.85
N GLY A 141 -6.06 -3.58 1.57
CA GLY A 141 -6.39 -2.84 2.79
C GLY A 141 -5.81 -3.46 4.05
N GLY A 142 -5.31 -4.69 4.02
CA GLY A 142 -4.83 -5.36 5.23
C GLY A 142 -3.60 -4.71 5.85
N ASN A 143 -3.52 -4.72 7.19
CA ASN A 143 -2.32 -4.31 7.94
C ASN A 143 -1.37 -5.49 8.23
N ASN A 144 -1.73 -6.72 7.89
CA ASN A 144 -0.88 -7.90 8.11
C ASN A 144 -0.91 -8.87 6.93
N PHE A 145 0.15 -9.68 6.83
CA PHE A 145 0.31 -10.64 5.75
C PHE A 145 -0.80 -11.71 5.75
N LEU A 146 -1.39 -12.02 6.90
CA LEU A 146 -2.44 -13.04 6.99
C LEU A 146 -3.78 -12.54 6.43
N MET A 147 -4.17 -11.30 6.74
CA MET A 147 -5.33 -10.63 6.14
C MET A 147 -5.14 -10.42 4.64
N MET A 148 -3.93 -10.03 4.21
CA MET A 148 -3.60 -9.98 2.79
C MET A 148 -3.76 -11.36 2.14
N PHE A 149 -3.31 -12.44 2.80
CA PHE A 149 -3.48 -13.81 2.32
C PHE A 149 -4.96 -14.24 2.24
N VAL A 150 -5.82 -13.81 3.17
CA VAL A 150 -7.28 -14.03 3.05
C VAL A 150 -7.84 -13.38 1.78
N GLY A 151 -7.47 -12.13 1.52
CA GLY A 151 -7.85 -11.44 0.28
C GLY A 151 -7.27 -12.15 -0.96
N TRP A 152 -6.03 -12.60 -0.88
CA TRP A 152 -5.31 -13.32 -1.93
C TRP A 152 -6.01 -14.62 -2.35
N GLU A 153 -6.37 -15.45 -1.38
CA GLU A 153 -7.16 -16.67 -1.57
C GLU A 153 -8.56 -16.36 -2.10
N GLY A 154 -9.24 -15.37 -1.51
CA GLY A 154 -10.57 -14.96 -1.89
C GLY A 154 -10.66 -14.48 -3.35
N VAL A 155 -9.70 -13.68 -3.81
CA VAL A 155 -9.56 -13.28 -5.22
C VAL A 155 -9.33 -14.50 -6.12
N GLY A 156 -8.52 -15.46 -5.67
CA GLY A 156 -8.31 -16.73 -6.38
C GLY A 156 -9.61 -17.54 -6.55
N LEU A 157 -10.39 -17.68 -5.48
CA LEU A 157 -11.69 -18.35 -5.52
C LEU A 157 -12.68 -17.64 -6.45
N CYS A 158 -12.79 -16.31 -6.35
CA CYS A 158 -13.68 -15.53 -7.20
C CYS A 158 -13.30 -15.64 -8.68
N SER A 159 -12.00 -15.61 -8.99
CA SER A 159 -11.50 -15.79 -10.36
C SER A 159 -11.91 -17.15 -10.94
N TYR A 160 -11.81 -18.22 -10.15
CA TYR A 160 -12.22 -19.56 -10.57
C TYR A 160 -13.71 -19.60 -10.92
N LEU A 161 -14.56 -19.01 -10.07
CA LEU A 161 -16.00 -18.96 -10.29
C LEU A 161 -16.39 -18.11 -11.51
N LEU A 162 -15.68 -17.02 -11.76
CA LEU A 162 -15.94 -16.10 -12.87
C LEU A 162 -15.41 -16.62 -14.22
N ILE A 163 -14.21 -17.20 -14.25
CA ILE A 163 -13.66 -17.84 -15.47
C ILE A 163 -14.52 -19.03 -15.87
N GLY A 164 -14.94 -19.85 -14.89
CA GLY A 164 -15.78 -21.03 -15.09
C GLY A 164 -17.28 -20.74 -15.20
N PHE A 165 -17.70 -19.48 -15.30
CA PHE A 165 -19.11 -19.08 -15.16
C PHE A 165 -20.04 -19.80 -16.15
N TRP A 166 -19.64 -19.91 -17.41
CA TRP A 166 -20.38 -20.60 -18.47
C TRP A 166 -20.02 -22.09 -18.58
N TRP A 167 -20.13 -22.83 -17.47
CA TRP A 167 -19.82 -24.27 -17.40
C TRP A 167 -20.82 -25.19 -18.10
N ASP A 168 -22.04 -24.72 -18.38
CA ASP A 168 -23.17 -25.48 -18.94
C ASP A 168 -23.39 -25.25 -20.45
N LYS A 169 -22.54 -24.46 -21.10
CA LYS A 169 -22.64 -24.23 -22.56
C LYS A 169 -22.43 -25.55 -23.32
N THR A 170 -23.31 -25.78 -24.30
CA THR A 170 -23.29 -26.97 -25.16
C THR A 170 -22.11 -26.91 -26.15
N ARG A 171 -21.93 -27.95 -26.97
CA ARG A 171 -20.83 -28.05 -27.97
C ARG A 171 -19.41 -28.07 -27.38
N GLY A 172 -19.26 -28.48 -26.12
CA GLY A 172 -17.96 -28.62 -25.47
C GLY A 172 -17.34 -27.31 -24.97
N GLU A 173 -18.01 -26.17 -25.16
CA GLU A 173 -17.57 -24.87 -24.62
C GLU A 173 -17.56 -24.88 -23.09
N GLY A 174 -18.59 -25.45 -22.45
CA GLY A 174 -18.65 -25.52 -20.99
C GLY A 174 -17.48 -26.28 -20.36
N TRP A 175 -17.07 -27.39 -20.98
CA TRP A 175 -15.91 -28.16 -20.52
C TRP A 175 -14.59 -27.41 -20.69
N ARG A 176 -14.44 -26.62 -21.77
CA ARG A 176 -13.26 -25.77 -21.99
C ARG A 176 -13.19 -24.66 -20.94
N ASN A 177 -14.30 -24.01 -20.63
CA ASN A 177 -14.38 -22.95 -19.62
C ASN A 177 -14.04 -23.49 -18.22
N ALA A 178 -14.59 -24.66 -17.85
CA ALA A 178 -14.29 -25.31 -16.59
C ALA A 178 -12.81 -25.72 -16.48
N ASN A 179 -12.21 -26.23 -17.56
CA ASN A 179 -10.79 -26.57 -17.58
C ASN A 179 -9.88 -25.35 -17.50
N ALA A 180 -10.24 -24.25 -18.16
CA ALA A 180 -9.52 -22.98 -18.05
C ALA A 180 -9.54 -22.47 -16.60
N ALA A 181 -10.73 -22.48 -15.96
CA ALA A 181 -10.88 -22.13 -14.56
C ALA A 181 -10.03 -23.03 -13.66
N ARG A 182 -10.07 -24.36 -13.85
CA ARG A 182 -9.26 -25.31 -13.09
C ARG A 182 -7.76 -25.06 -13.27
N LYS A 183 -7.30 -24.79 -14.50
CA LYS A 183 -5.89 -24.50 -14.78
C LYS A 183 -5.43 -23.23 -14.07
N ALA A 184 -6.24 -22.17 -14.12
CA ALA A 184 -5.99 -20.94 -13.37
C ALA A 184 -5.95 -21.22 -11.85
N PHE A 185 -6.92 -21.95 -11.32
CA PHE A 185 -6.97 -22.24 -9.89
C PHE A 185 -5.75 -23.04 -9.41
N ILE A 186 -5.30 -24.05 -10.16
CA ILE A 186 -4.12 -24.84 -9.82
C ILE A 186 -2.85 -23.98 -9.86
N ALA A 187 -2.66 -23.18 -10.92
CA ALA A 187 -1.48 -22.34 -11.03
C ALA A 187 -1.41 -21.30 -9.91
N ASN A 188 -2.55 -20.70 -9.56
CA ASN A 188 -2.64 -19.79 -8.42
C ASN A 188 -2.33 -20.52 -7.10
N ARG A 189 -2.86 -21.74 -6.91
CA ARG A 189 -2.62 -22.54 -5.69
C ARG A 189 -1.14 -22.86 -5.45
N ILE A 190 -0.36 -23.05 -6.52
CA ILE A 190 1.09 -23.21 -6.44
C ILE A 190 1.75 -21.91 -5.95
N GLY A 191 1.28 -20.75 -6.43
CA GLY A 191 1.73 -19.46 -5.91
C GLY A 191 1.30 -19.22 -4.46
N ASP A 192 0.07 -19.58 -4.12
CA ASP A 192 -0.49 -19.44 -2.77
C ASP A 192 0.36 -20.21 -1.74
N PHE A 193 0.90 -21.38 -2.12
CA PHE A 193 1.90 -22.11 -1.33
C PHE A 193 3.16 -21.27 -1.06
N GLY A 194 3.66 -20.55 -2.07
CA GLY A 194 4.79 -19.63 -1.91
C GLY A 194 4.50 -18.54 -0.87
N VAL A 195 3.36 -17.84 -1.00
CA VAL A 195 2.98 -16.81 -0.01
C VAL A 195 2.84 -17.43 1.39
N LEU A 196 2.24 -18.60 1.51
CA LEU A 196 2.07 -19.27 2.79
C LEU A 196 3.41 -19.64 3.45
N MET A 197 4.37 -20.14 2.67
CA MET A 197 5.72 -20.42 3.17
C MET A 197 6.44 -19.14 3.61
N ALA A 198 6.30 -18.05 2.88
CA ALA A 198 6.83 -16.75 3.29
C ALA A 198 6.21 -16.30 4.62
N VAL A 199 4.89 -16.44 4.79
CA VAL A 199 4.18 -16.10 6.04
C VAL A 199 4.69 -16.94 7.21
N PHE A 200 4.87 -18.25 7.04
CA PHE A 200 5.39 -19.10 8.10
C PHE A 200 6.83 -18.74 8.50
N LEU A 201 7.69 -18.45 7.52
CA LEU A 201 9.05 -18.00 7.80
C LEU A 201 9.09 -16.63 8.48
N MET A 202 8.25 -15.69 8.05
CA MET A 202 8.12 -14.38 8.72
C MET A 202 7.64 -14.54 10.16
N PHE A 203 6.60 -15.35 10.40
CA PHE A 203 6.13 -15.60 11.75
C PHE A 203 7.21 -16.24 12.63
N TRP A 204 7.92 -17.24 12.10
CA TRP A 204 9.02 -17.90 12.82
C TRP A 204 10.17 -16.93 13.14
N THR A 205 10.47 -16.01 12.23
CA THR A 205 11.62 -15.11 12.34
C THR A 205 11.32 -13.89 13.21
N PHE A 206 10.16 -13.26 13.02
CA PHE A 206 9.81 -11.95 13.58
C PHE A 206 8.78 -12.04 14.71
N GLY A 207 8.07 -13.17 14.85
CA GLY A 207 7.00 -13.33 15.84
C GLY A 207 5.77 -12.44 15.60
N THR A 208 5.75 -11.66 14.52
CA THR A 208 4.62 -10.84 14.07
C THR A 208 4.41 -11.02 12.56
N LEU A 209 3.19 -10.75 12.11
CA LEU A 209 2.81 -10.70 10.70
C LEU A 209 2.29 -9.32 10.30
N ASP A 210 2.26 -8.36 11.22
CA ASP A 210 1.83 -7.00 10.96
C ASP A 210 2.90 -6.29 10.14
N PHE A 211 2.48 -5.59 9.09
CA PHE A 211 3.38 -4.78 8.28
C PHE A 211 4.07 -3.74 9.16
N TYR A 212 3.22 -3.00 9.89
CA TYR A 212 3.62 -2.08 10.92
C TYR A 212 2.66 -2.17 12.10
N LYS A 213 3.18 -1.94 13.30
CA LYS A 213 2.35 -1.86 14.51
C LYS A 213 1.78 -0.44 14.69
N PRO A 214 0.66 -0.29 15.42
CA PRO A 214 0.12 1.03 15.78
C PRO A 214 1.12 1.95 16.50
N THR A 215 2.18 1.40 17.08
CA THR A 215 3.27 2.14 17.73
C THR A 215 4.30 2.71 16.75
N GLU A 216 4.51 2.08 15.57
CA GLU A 216 5.44 2.58 14.53
C GLU A 216 4.81 3.64 13.64
N VAL A 217 3.49 3.63 13.56
CA VAL A 217 2.73 4.58 12.78
C VAL A 217 2.25 5.64 13.75
N ALA A 218 2.68 6.88 13.58
CA ALA A 218 2.21 7.98 14.41
C ALA A 218 0.67 8.05 14.35
N ASN A 219 0.00 7.48 15.35
CA ASN A 219 -1.42 7.67 15.54
C ASN A 219 -1.62 9.16 15.84
N ALA A 220 -2.45 9.83 15.06
CA ALA A 220 -2.65 11.28 15.12
C ALA A 220 -3.13 11.79 16.51
N GLU A 221 -3.45 10.90 17.46
CA GLU A 221 -3.63 11.26 18.87
C GLU A 221 -2.35 11.88 19.46
N ALA A 222 -1.14 11.43 19.07
CA ALA A 222 0.14 12.05 19.47
C ALA A 222 0.44 13.41 18.78
N MET A 223 -0.11 13.66 17.59
CA MET A 223 -0.05 14.99 16.96
C MET A 223 -1.00 15.99 17.62
N THR A 224 -2.00 15.51 18.36
CA THR A 224 -2.87 16.36 19.19
C THR A 224 -2.11 16.89 20.41
N GLU A 225 -1.29 16.05 21.07
CA GLU A 225 -0.40 16.49 22.17
C GLU A 225 0.67 17.49 21.71
N LEU A 226 1.22 17.33 20.49
CA LEU A 226 2.15 18.29 19.90
C LEU A 226 1.47 19.60 19.43
N SER A 227 0.19 19.55 19.09
CA SER A 227 -0.62 20.74 18.78
C SER A 227 -1.10 21.47 20.04
N GLU A 228 -1.25 20.76 21.16
CA GLU A 228 -1.67 21.31 22.45
C GLU A 228 -0.47 21.81 23.30
N GLY A 229 0.75 21.33 23.05
CA GLY A 229 2.00 21.81 23.66
C GLY A 229 2.58 23.11 23.07
N GLY A 230 1.82 23.81 22.21
CA GLY A 230 2.28 24.95 21.42
C GLY A 230 2.04 26.35 21.98
N HIS A 231 1.60 26.51 23.24
CA HIS A 231 1.51 27.82 23.88
C HIS A 231 1.79 27.75 25.39
N HIS A 232 2.70 28.63 25.84
CA HIS A 232 3.38 28.72 27.16
C HIS A 232 4.61 27.79 27.24
N GLU A 233 5.86 28.24 27.27
CA GLU A 233 6.43 29.45 27.87
C GLU A 233 7.74 29.88 27.16
N GLY A 234 7.90 31.19 26.99
CA GLY A 234 9.14 31.95 26.77
C GLY A 234 8.71 33.40 26.98
N GLU A 235 9.33 34.26 27.77
CA GLU A 235 10.67 34.39 28.36
C GLU A 235 10.45 34.95 29.79
N GLU A 236 11.35 34.85 30.77
CA GLU A 236 12.65 35.53 30.83
C GLU A 236 13.43 35.03 32.06
N GLY A 237 14.76 35.08 31.97
CA GLY A 237 15.55 35.65 33.07
C GLY A 237 16.21 34.66 34.03
N ALA A 238 17.47 34.37 33.77
CA ALA A 238 18.42 33.93 34.78
C ALA A 238 18.54 34.95 35.92
N ALA A 239 18.45 34.51 37.19
CA ALA A 239 19.34 34.88 38.29
C ALA A 239 18.94 34.22 39.63
N THR A 240 19.93 33.58 40.25
CA THR A 240 20.25 33.52 41.69
C THR A 240 19.30 32.91 42.72
N GLU A 241 19.82 31.83 43.33
CA GLU A 241 19.95 31.57 44.77
C GLU A 241 18.71 31.47 45.68
N GLY A 242 18.69 30.41 46.49
CA GLY A 242 18.23 30.48 47.88
C GLY A 242 17.05 29.60 48.27
N GLU A 243 17.39 28.47 48.89
CA GLU A 243 16.81 27.96 50.15
C GLU A 243 15.30 27.70 50.35
N GLU A 244 15.05 26.47 50.79
CA GLU A 244 14.19 26.06 51.91
C GLU A 244 12.65 26.05 51.79
N HIS A 245 12.14 24.80 51.82
CA HIS A 245 11.20 24.22 52.79
C HIS A 245 9.77 24.76 53.02
N SER A 246 8.87 23.76 53.07
CA SER A 246 7.71 23.58 53.97
C SER A 246 6.44 24.40 53.68
N GLU A 247 5.32 23.67 53.49
CA GLU A 247 4.10 23.70 54.35
C GLU A 247 3.22 24.91 54.05
N GLU A 248 1.90 24.97 54.15
CA GLU A 248 0.76 24.12 54.47
C GLU A 248 -0.47 24.98 54.08
N GLY A 249 -1.68 24.41 54.08
CA GLY A 249 -2.92 25.14 54.43
C GLY A 249 -3.54 26.05 53.35
N ALA A 250 -4.60 25.65 52.66
CA ALA A 250 -6.00 25.59 53.11
C ALA A 250 -6.75 26.94 53.13
N ALA A 251 -7.95 26.88 52.52
CA ALA A 251 -9.15 27.69 52.77
C ALA A 251 -9.05 29.19 52.41
N GLU A 252 -10.07 29.91 52.01
CA GLU A 252 -11.53 29.75 51.89
C GLU A 252 -12.01 31.01 51.11
N GLU A 253 -13.22 30.95 50.55
CA GLU A 253 -14.24 32.02 50.46
C GLU A 253 -13.82 33.50 50.18
N SER A 254 -14.57 34.35 49.50
CA SER A 254 -15.87 34.36 48.83
C SER A 254 -16.09 35.81 48.33
N HIS A 255 -17.12 35.99 47.50
CA HIS A 255 -17.94 37.21 47.36
C HIS A 255 -17.46 38.45 46.59
N GLU A 256 -18.36 38.83 45.66
CA GLU A 256 -18.80 40.19 45.28
C GLU A 256 -17.76 41.14 44.66
N GLY A 257 -18.04 41.96 43.65
CA GLY A 257 -19.29 42.43 43.07
C GLY A 257 -19.02 43.79 42.43
N SER A 258 -19.55 43.99 41.22
CA SER A 258 -19.84 45.28 40.54
C SER A 258 -18.73 46.30 40.22
N VAL A 259 -18.51 46.47 38.90
CA VAL A 259 -18.62 47.71 38.09
C VAL A 259 -18.03 49.01 38.64
N LEU A 260 -17.06 49.59 37.92
CA LEU A 260 -17.02 51.03 37.68
C LEU A 260 -16.31 51.41 36.36
N LEU A 261 -16.97 52.28 35.61
CA LEU A 261 -16.52 53.07 34.45
C LEU A 261 -15.29 53.95 34.75
N VAL A 262 -14.58 54.41 33.69
CA VAL A 262 -14.44 55.85 33.33
C VAL A 262 -13.42 56.08 32.18
N ALA A 263 -13.93 56.80 31.15
CA ALA A 263 -13.33 57.85 30.29
C ALA A 263 -12.01 57.60 29.50
N GLN A 264 -12.06 57.60 28.16
CA GLN A 264 -11.94 58.72 27.19
C GLN A 264 -10.51 59.23 26.94
N ALA A 265 -10.05 59.14 25.68
CA ALA A 265 -9.50 60.26 24.88
C ALA A 265 -9.14 59.82 23.44
N GLU A 266 -9.87 60.35 22.45
CA GLU A 266 -9.40 60.68 21.08
C GLU A 266 -8.88 62.15 21.10
N PRO A 267 -8.38 62.81 20.02
CA PRO A 267 -8.36 62.52 18.56
C PRO A 267 -6.96 62.78 17.91
N THR A 268 -6.64 62.67 16.61
CA THR A 268 -7.07 63.47 15.42
C THR A 268 -6.28 63.00 14.17
N ALA A 269 -6.97 62.82 13.03
CA ALA A 269 -6.87 63.56 11.75
C ALA A 269 -5.72 63.16 10.77
N GLU A 270 -6.05 62.57 9.61
CA GLU A 270 -6.19 63.18 8.25
C GLU A 270 -4.97 62.78 7.38
N GLY A 271 -5.03 62.43 6.09
CA GLY A 271 -6.08 62.32 5.08
C GLY A 271 -5.43 61.94 3.72
N GLU A 272 -6.26 61.38 2.82
CA GLU A 272 -6.23 61.43 1.33
C GLU A 272 -4.99 60.91 0.55
N GLY A 273 -5.07 60.19 -0.58
CA GLY A 273 -6.17 59.76 -1.44
C GLY A 273 -5.67 59.12 -2.76
N HIS A 274 -6.59 58.41 -3.45
CA HIS A 274 -6.70 58.12 -4.91
C HIS A 274 -5.71 57.12 -5.57
N SER A 275 -6.18 55.92 -6.00
CA SER A 275 -6.81 55.52 -7.30
C SER A 275 -5.78 55.36 -8.42
N GLU A 276 -5.79 54.42 -9.38
CA GLU A 276 -6.78 53.56 -10.04
C GLU A 276 -5.94 52.52 -10.86
N ALA A 277 -6.28 51.24 -10.88
CA ALA A 277 -6.86 50.51 -12.03
C ALA A 277 -6.12 50.59 -13.39
N GLY A 278 -5.90 49.41 -14.00
CA GLY A 278 -6.15 49.27 -15.45
C GLY A 278 -5.08 48.59 -16.32
N ALA A 279 -5.35 47.32 -16.61
CA ALA A 279 -5.31 46.72 -17.96
C ALA A 279 -3.98 46.39 -18.67
N ALA A 280 -3.95 45.13 -19.11
CA ALA A 280 -3.03 44.51 -20.06
C ALA A 280 -3.46 44.74 -21.52
N THR A 281 -2.48 44.67 -22.43
CA THR A 281 -2.52 44.22 -23.84
C THR A 281 -1.06 44.12 -24.31
N GLU A 282 -0.56 42.92 -24.65
CA GLU A 282 -0.33 42.41 -26.02
C GLU A 282 0.56 43.31 -26.91
N ASP A 283 1.71 42.80 -27.39
CA ASP A 283 1.91 42.45 -28.82
C ASP A 283 3.32 41.86 -29.08
N GLU A 284 3.40 41.14 -30.20
CA GLU A 284 4.41 40.24 -30.75
C GLU A 284 5.78 40.84 -31.16
N GLY A 285 6.75 39.95 -31.47
CA GLY A 285 7.62 40.17 -32.63
C GLY A 285 9.12 39.83 -32.52
N HIS A 286 9.48 38.65 -33.04
CA HIS A 286 10.64 38.35 -33.91
C HIS A 286 12.10 38.77 -33.57
N SER A 287 13.00 37.76 -33.48
CA SER A 287 14.02 37.41 -34.51
C SER A 287 15.38 36.95 -33.96
N GLU A 288 15.89 35.88 -34.61
CA GLU A 288 17.29 35.53 -34.96
C GLU A 288 18.39 35.53 -33.87
N ALA A 289 18.91 34.35 -33.50
CA ALA A 289 20.02 33.60 -34.14
C ALA A 289 21.42 34.14 -33.82
N GLY A 290 22.30 33.29 -33.28
CA GLY A 290 23.72 33.62 -33.12
C GLY A 290 24.48 32.69 -32.18
N ALA A 291 25.05 31.63 -32.74
CA ALA A 291 26.02 30.75 -32.09
C ALA A 291 27.37 31.45 -31.85
N ALA A 292 28.09 31.07 -30.79
CA ALA A 292 29.48 30.60 -30.84
C ALA A 292 30.15 30.61 -29.46
N ALA A 293 30.77 29.49 -29.14
CA ALA A 293 31.69 29.27 -28.02
C ALA A 293 33.04 29.95 -28.25
N VAL A 294 33.77 30.30 -27.18
CA VAL A 294 35.25 30.27 -27.11
C VAL A 294 35.69 30.06 -25.65
N GLU A 295 36.66 29.16 -25.48
CA GLU A 295 37.40 28.71 -24.29
C GLU A 295 38.47 29.70 -23.79
N GLY A 296 39.06 29.40 -22.61
CA GLY A 296 40.40 29.88 -22.21
C GLY A 296 40.53 30.13 -20.70
N GLU A 297 40.99 29.16 -19.91
CA GLU A 297 42.36 29.07 -19.32
C GLU A 297 42.67 30.17 -18.27
N ALA A 298 42.65 29.84 -16.97
CA ALA A 298 43.75 29.29 -16.15
C ALA A 298 44.82 30.31 -15.72
N HIS A 299 44.91 30.63 -14.41
CA HIS A 299 46.15 30.55 -13.61
C HIS A 299 46.00 30.99 -12.12
N SER A 300 46.34 30.05 -11.23
CA SER A 300 47.06 30.10 -9.94
C SER A 300 47.28 31.41 -9.15
N ALA A 301 47.03 31.37 -7.84
CA ALA A 301 48.05 31.58 -6.77
C ALA A 301 47.50 31.23 -5.37
N GLU A 302 48.39 30.65 -4.54
CA GLU A 302 48.18 30.06 -3.21
C GLU A 302 47.87 31.07 -2.08
N GLY A 303 47.23 30.60 -0.99
CA GLY A 303 47.38 31.24 0.32
C GLY A 303 46.36 30.90 1.43
N VAL A 304 46.61 29.81 2.15
CA VAL A 304 46.37 29.61 3.61
C VAL A 304 44.93 29.46 4.14
N ALA A 305 44.77 28.39 4.92
CA ALA A 305 43.58 27.86 5.57
C ALA A 305 42.86 28.79 6.57
N ALA A 306 41.54 28.74 6.54
CA ALA A 306 40.66 28.81 7.70
C ALA A 306 39.35 28.08 7.36
N GLU A 307 38.86 27.29 8.31
CA GLU A 307 37.63 26.51 8.26
C GLU A 307 36.41 27.40 7.99
N GLY A 308 35.51 26.94 7.09
CA GLY A 308 34.24 27.61 6.83
C GLY A 308 33.61 27.22 5.49
N GLU A 309 32.47 26.55 5.61
CA GLU A 309 31.29 26.67 4.75
C GLU A 309 31.17 25.90 3.41
N ALA A 310 29.89 25.64 3.15
CA ALA A 310 29.19 25.73 1.87
C ALA A 310 29.18 24.48 0.95
N GLU A 311 28.00 23.88 0.96
CA GLU A 311 27.17 23.60 -0.22
C GLU A 311 27.90 23.37 -1.54
N ALA A 312 27.98 22.11 -1.92
CA ALA A 312 28.10 21.72 -3.32
C ALA A 312 26.70 21.36 -3.84
N GLU A 313 26.08 22.29 -4.56
CA GLU A 313 25.06 21.95 -5.56
C GLU A 313 25.67 20.97 -6.56
N GLY A 314 25.13 19.74 -6.60
CA GLY A 314 25.49 18.70 -7.53
C GLY A 314 24.23 18.06 -8.07
N GLU A 315 23.95 18.32 -9.35
CA GLU A 315 23.09 17.58 -10.27
C GLU A 315 21.89 16.84 -9.67
N GLY A 316 20.70 17.43 -9.83
CA GLY A 316 19.42 16.86 -9.46
C GLY A 316 19.09 15.56 -10.21
N HIS A 317 19.70 14.46 -9.78
CA HIS A 317 19.00 13.19 -9.74
C HIS A 317 18.08 13.24 -8.53
N ALA A 318 16.77 13.35 -8.78
CA ALA A 318 15.75 13.15 -7.77
C ALA A 318 15.82 11.69 -7.29
N VAL A 319 16.77 11.41 -6.39
CA VAL A 319 16.75 10.22 -5.55
C VAL A 319 15.57 10.45 -4.62
N ALA A 320 14.52 9.64 -4.76
CA ALA A 320 13.39 9.68 -3.85
C ALA A 320 13.91 9.36 -2.45
N THR A 321 14.11 10.39 -1.63
CA THR A 321 14.46 10.23 -0.22
C THR A 321 13.24 9.60 0.44
N ILE A 322 13.34 8.31 0.77
CA ILE A 322 12.32 7.63 1.57
C ILE A 322 12.33 8.35 2.92
N ALA A 323 11.30 9.13 3.22
CA ALA A 323 11.12 9.72 4.54
C ALA A 323 11.01 8.57 5.54
N HIS A 324 12.11 8.25 6.23
CA HIS A 324 12.12 7.26 7.29
C HIS A 324 11.45 7.90 8.50
N THR A 325 10.42 7.25 9.02
CA THR A 325 10.00 7.51 10.39
C THR A 325 11.15 7.08 11.29
N ASP A 326 11.73 8.02 12.06
CA ASP A 326 12.79 7.68 13.00
C ASP A 326 12.20 6.83 14.14
N ASN A 327 12.40 5.53 14.01
CA ASN A 327 11.90 4.51 14.93
C ASN A 327 12.97 4.06 15.92
N ALA A 328 14.10 4.76 16.04
CA ALA A 328 15.20 4.37 16.93
C ALA A 328 14.79 4.30 18.42
N HIS A 329 13.70 4.97 18.78
CA HIS A 329 13.13 4.98 20.13
C HIS A 329 12.20 3.80 20.43
N LEU A 330 11.80 3.01 19.42
CA LEU A 330 10.87 1.89 19.58
C LEU A 330 11.62 0.59 19.89
N THR A 331 11.06 -0.22 20.78
CA THR A 331 11.59 -1.55 21.08
C THR A 331 11.24 -2.55 19.97
N TYR A 332 12.00 -3.65 19.86
CA TYR A 332 11.84 -4.62 18.77
C TYR A 332 10.42 -5.23 18.70
N ASN A 333 9.80 -5.43 19.86
CA ASN A 333 8.42 -5.91 19.96
C ASN A 333 7.36 -4.85 19.59
N GLN A 334 7.72 -3.57 19.55
CA GLN A 334 6.88 -2.49 19.05
C GLN A 334 7.03 -2.32 17.54
N LEU A 335 8.02 -2.99 16.93
CA LEU A 335 8.22 -3.00 15.50
C LEU A 335 7.36 -4.09 14.83
N GLY A 336 6.82 -3.79 13.65
CA GLY A 336 6.22 -4.73 12.72
C GLY A 336 7.27 -5.44 11.89
N VAL A 337 6.84 -6.29 10.96
CA VAL A 337 7.72 -7.13 10.13
C VAL A 337 8.79 -6.30 9.40
N PHE A 338 8.43 -5.13 8.88
CA PHE A 338 9.37 -4.32 8.11
C PHE A 338 10.42 -3.63 8.98
N GLY A 339 10.02 -3.01 10.11
CA GLY A 339 10.97 -2.41 11.04
C GLY A 339 11.89 -3.46 11.66
N GLN A 340 11.34 -4.62 12.01
CA GLN A 340 12.11 -5.75 12.53
C GLN A 340 13.13 -6.32 11.53
N ALA A 341 12.73 -6.47 10.26
CA ALA A 341 13.61 -6.94 9.20
C ALA A 341 14.76 -5.94 8.95
N ASP A 342 14.45 -4.65 8.93
CA ASP A 342 15.43 -3.60 8.71
C ASP A 342 16.45 -3.52 9.85
N ALA A 343 15.97 -3.52 11.10
CA ALA A 343 16.83 -3.50 12.28
C ALA A 343 17.77 -4.71 12.36
N ARG A 344 17.30 -5.93 12.02
CA ARG A 344 18.16 -7.12 12.05
C ARG A 344 19.11 -7.23 10.86
N ALA A 345 18.72 -6.76 9.68
CA ALA A 345 19.56 -6.86 8.48
C ALA A 345 20.86 -6.03 8.62
N HIS A 346 20.80 -4.94 9.40
CA HIS A 346 21.91 -4.04 9.67
C HIS A 346 22.80 -4.45 10.85
N LEU A 347 22.52 -5.56 11.53
CA LEU A 347 23.40 -6.06 12.58
C LEU A 347 24.73 -6.56 12.02
N GLU A 348 25.83 -6.16 12.66
CA GLU A 348 27.13 -6.76 12.40
C GLU A 348 27.19 -8.21 12.93
N GLY A 349 28.19 -8.99 12.50
CA GLY A 349 28.23 -10.45 12.67
C GLY A 349 28.10 -10.97 14.11
N ASP A 350 28.61 -10.21 15.09
CA ASP A 350 28.58 -10.55 16.52
C ASP A 350 27.61 -9.66 17.32
N GLU A 351 26.86 -8.77 16.66
CA GLU A 351 25.93 -7.87 17.34
C GLU A 351 24.64 -8.57 17.75
N THR A 352 24.15 -8.20 18.93
CA THR A 352 22.87 -8.65 19.47
C THR A 352 22.03 -7.45 19.88
N LEU A 353 20.77 -7.41 19.45
CA LEU A 353 19.80 -6.41 19.90
C LEU A 353 19.02 -6.96 21.08
N LEU A 354 18.76 -6.12 22.08
CA LEU A 354 17.84 -6.45 23.17
C LEU A 354 16.41 -6.20 22.69
N THR A 355 15.55 -7.22 22.80
CA THR A 355 14.19 -7.17 22.24
C THR A 355 13.19 -6.32 23.02
N GLY A 356 13.54 -5.89 24.24
CA GLY A 356 12.57 -5.36 25.20
C GLY A 356 11.47 -6.38 25.60
N ASN A 357 11.51 -7.61 25.09
CA ASN A 357 10.67 -8.70 25.55
C ASN A 357 11.29 -9.29 26.80
N ILE A 358 10.51 -9.27 27.87
CA ILE A 358 10.91 -9.77 29.17
C ILE A 358 10.60 -11.27 29.23
N ASN A 359 11.63 -12.08 29.37
CA ASN A 359 11.52 -13.51 29.67
C ASN A 359 10.73 -13.73 30.97
N SER A 360 10.23 -14.95 31.20
CA SER A 360 9.51 -15.28 32.43
C SER A 360 10.33 -15.07 33.72
N ASP A 361 11.64 -14.90 33.60
CA ASP A 361 12.58 -14.64 34.69
C ASP A 361 12.95 -13.15 34.88
N GLY A 362 12.36 -12.24 34.09
CA GLY A 362 12.62 -10.80 34.18
C GLY A 362 13.78 -10.28 33.32
N THR A 363 14.43 -11.14 32.53
CA THR A 363 15.56 -10.74 31.66
C THR A 363 15.08 -10.36 30.26
N GLU A 364 15.74 -9.40 29.61
CA GLU A 364 15.45 -9.08 28.20
C GLU A 364 16.06 -10.15 27.28
N GLU A 365 15.25 -10.69 26.36
CA GLU A 365 15.75 -11.64 25.37
C GLU A 365 16.64 -10.92 24.35
N ALA A 366 17.90 -11.36 24.22
CA ALA A 366 18.82 -10.87 23.22
C ALA A 366 18.65 -11.65 21.91
N ILE A 367 18.38 -10.95 20.81
CA ILE A 367 18.28 -11.53 19.47
C ILE A 367 19.56 -11.25 18.69
N GLY A 368 20.18 -12.31 18.20
CA GLY A 368 21.33 -12.21 17.31
C GLY A 368 20.93 -12.17 15.83
N ARG A 369 21.95 -12.06 14.99
CA ARG A 369 21.83 -12.15 13.53
C ARG A 369 21.39 -13.54 13.04
N GLN A 370 21.56 -14.57 13.86
CA GLN A 370 21.18 -15.96 13.56
C GLN A 370 19.73 -16.25 13.95
N VAL A 371 19.00 -16.94 13.09
CA VAL A 371 17.63 -17.42 13.31
C VAL A 371 17.67 -18.93 13.51
N ASP A 372 17.23 -19.38 14.68
CA ASP A 372 17.24 -20.79 15.06
C ASP A 372 16.00 -21.53 14.56
N PHE A 373 16.21 -22.65 13.87
CA PHE A 373 15.15 -23.58 13.41
C PHE A 373 15.20 -24.91 14.18
N GLY A 374 15.70 -24.87 15.41
CA GLY A 374 15.84 -26.04 16.30
C GLY A 374 17.09 -26.88 16.02
N ASN A 375 17.19 -27.48 14.83
CA ASN A 375 18.32 -28.36 14.49
C ASN A 375 19.48 -27.65 13.77
N PHE A 376 19.23 -26.46 13.24
CA PHE A 376 20.20 -25.63 12.54
C PHE A 376 19.82 -24.15 12.70
N SER A 377 20.79 -23.26 12.53
CA SER A 377 20.60 -21.82 12.50
C SER A 377 20.93 -21.28 11.10
N LEU A 378 20.22 -20.24 10.66
CA LEU A 378 20.52 -19.53 9.42
C LEU A 378 20.73 -18.05 9.71
N ASP A 379 21.60 -17.41 8.93
CA ASP A 379 21.76 -15.97 8.94
C ASP A 379 20.46 -15.25 8.52
N ILE A 380 20.13 -14.13 9.17
CA ILE A 380 18.93 -13.36 8.87
C ILE A 380 18.82 -12.99 7.38
N ASN A 381 19.92 -12.61 6.72
CA ASN A 381 19.87 -12.24 5.31
C ASN A 381 19.53 -13.45 4.43
N THR A 382 20.00 -14.64 4.81
CA THR A 382 19.60 -15.89 4.14
C THR A 382 18.11 -16.18 4.33
N VAL A 383 17.57 -15.93 5.53
CA VAL A 383 16.14 -16.10 5.80
C VAL A 383 15.29 -15.09 5.01
N LEU A 384 15.73 -13.82 4.92
CA LEU A 384 15.10 -12.80 4.08
C LEU A 384 15.09 -13.18 2.60
N VAL A 385 16.19 -13.75 2.09
CA VAL A 385 16.27 -14.30 0.73
C VAL A 385 15.23 -15.41 0.52
N LEU A 386 15.09 -16.33 1.48
CA LEU A 386 14.07 -17.39 1.38
C LEU A 386 12.65 -16.83 1.39
N ILE A 387 12.34 -15.91 2.32
CA ILE A 387 11.03 -15.25 2.41
C ILE A 387 10.68 -14.59 1.08
N THR A 388 11.59 -13.79 0.53
CA THR A 388 11.34 -13.01 -0.68
C THR A 388 11.31 -13.87 -1.96
N LEU A 389 12.06 -14.97 -2.03
CA LEU A 389 11.92 -15.96 -3.11
C LEU A 389 10.57 -16.69 -3.06
N PHE A 390 10.08 -17.02 -1.87
CA PHE A 390 8.74 -17.58 -1.69
C PHE A 390 7.64 -16.57 -2.03
N MET A 391 7.82 -15.29 -1.69
CA MET A 391 6.96 -14.21 -2.16
C MET A 391 6.99 -14.08 -3.70
N LEU A 392 8.17 -14.19 -4.33
CA LEU A 392 8.27 -14.19 -5.80
C LEU A 392 7.52 -15.37 -6.42
N LEU A 393 7.54 -16.56 -5.82
CA LEU A 393 6.72 -17.69 -6.27
C LEU A 393 5.23 -17.36 -6.17
N GLY A 394 4.81 -16.71 -5.08
CA GLY A 394 3.47 -16.17 -4.91
C GLY A 394 3.08 -15.21 -6.01
N ALA A 395 3.87 -14.14 -6.20
CA ALA A 395 3.67 -13.17 -7.25
C ALA A 395 3.64 -13.83 -8.64
N SER A 396 4.47 -14.85 -8.88
CA SER A 396 4.52 -15.57 -10.15
C SER A 396 3.20 -16.29 -10.45
N GLY A 397 2.53 -16.84 -9.44
CA GLY A 397 1.22 -17.46 -9.56
C GLY A 397 0.13 -16.46 -9.98
N LYS A 398 -0.04 -15.38 -9.21
CA LYS A 398 -1.12 -14.38 -9.43
C LYS A 398 -0.86 -13.42 -10.58
N SER A 399 0.38 -12.98 -10.74
CA SER A 399 0.80 -12.03 -11.78
C SER A 399 1.31 -12.72 -13.05
N ALA A 400 1.03 -14.02 -13.19
CA ALA A 400 1.32 -14.81 -14.39
C ALA A 400 2.77 -14.65 -14.88
N GLN A 401 3.75 -14.78 -13.98
CA GLN A 401 5.17 -14.75 -14.35
C GLN A 401 5.67 -16.14 -14.74
N ILE A 402 6.81 -16.21 -15.42
CA ILE A 402 7.48 -17.50 -15.66
C ILE A 402 7.82 -18.16 -14.31
N PRO A 403 7.51 -19.46 -14.12
CA PRO A 403 6.99 -20.42 -15.11
C PRO A 403 5.45 -20.57 -15.15
N LEU A 404 4.72 -19.87 -14.28
CA LEU A 404 3.28 -20.03 -14.06
C LEU A 404 2.39 -19.18 -14.99
N PHE A 405 2.91 -18.51 -16.01
CA PHE A 405 2.16 -17.60 -16.88
C PHE A 405 1.05 -18.24 -17.75
N VAL A 406 1.08 -19.56 -17.94
CA VAL A 406 0.28 -20.27 -18.97
C VAL A 406 -1.23 -20.28 -18.69
N TRP A 407 -1.66 -19.95 -17.48
CA TRP A 407 -3.10 -19.93 -17.16
C TRP A 407 -3.81 -18.67 -17.66
N LEU A 408 -3.12 -17.54 -17.73
CA LEU A 408 -3.74 -16.23 -18.00
C LEU A 408 -4.37 -16.16 -19.41
N PRO A 409 -3.71 -16.64 -20.49
CA PRO A 409 -4.33 -16.66 -21.81
C PRO A 409 -5.56 -17.57 -21.93
N ASP A 410 -5.61 -18.64 -21.14
CA ASP A 410 -6.76 -19.55 -21.12
C ASP A 410 -7.93 -18.99 -20.29
N ALA A 411 -7.66 -18.12 -19.31
CA ALA A 411 -8.68 -17.43 -18.52
C ALA A 411 -9.61 -16.55 -19.37
N MET A 412 -9.22 -16.21 -20.60
CA MET A 412 -10.06 -15.52 -21.60
C MET A 412 -11.29 -16.31 -22.06
N ALA A 413 -11.45 -17.56 -21.60
CA ALA A 413 -12.67 -18.34 -21.70
C ALA A 413 -13.87 -17.71 -20.95
N GLY A 414 -13.61 -16.89 -19.94
CA GLY A 414 -14.64 -16.18 -19.19
C GLY A 414 -15.35 -15.07 -19.98
N PRO A 415 -16.46 -14.53 -19.43
CA PRO A 415 -17.11 -13.35 -19.99
C PRO A 415 -16.15 -12.14 -20.08
N THR A 416 -16.29 -11.30 -21.10
CA THR A 416 -15.39 -10.16 -21.31
C THR A 416 -15.24 -9.20 -20.10
N PRO A 417 -16.31 -8.89 -19.31
CA PRO A 417 -16.13 -8.09 -18.09
C PRO A 417 -15.21 -8.75 -17.04
N VAL A 418 -15.18 -10.08 -16.99
CA VAL A 418 -14.27 -10.83 -16.09
C VAL A 418 -12.84 -10.68 -16.55
N SER A 419 -12.60 -10.83 -17.85
CA SER A 419 -11.27 -10.61 -18.42
C SER A 419 -10.78 -9.19 -18.16
N ALA A 420 -11.63 -8.18 -18.32
CA ALA A 420 -11.27 -6.79 -17.97
C ALA A 420 -10.88 -6.67 -16.48
N LEU A 421 -11.66 -7.26 -15.57
CA LEU A 421 -11.38 -7.18 -14.12
C LEU A 421 -10.07 -7.86 -13.72
N ILE A 422 -9.90 -9.10 -14.17
CA ILE A 422 -8.76 -9.96 -13.80
C ILE A 422 -7.46 -9.43 -14.40
N HIS A 423 -7.48 -8.98 -15.66
CA HIS A 423 -6.28 -8.66 -16.43
C HIS A 423 -5.85 -7.19 -16.32
N ALA A 424 -6.80 -6.26 -16.10
CA ALA A 424 -6.45 -4.84 -16.01
C ALA A 424 -6.17 -4.42 -14.57
N ALA A 425 -7.12 -4.64 -13.65
CA ALA A 425 -7.12 -3.88 -12.40
C ALA A 425 -6.73 -4.65 -11.14
N THR A 426 -6.92 -5.98 -11.08
CA THR A 426 -7.03 -6.63 -9.77
C THR A 426 -6.18 -7.88 -9.54
N MET A 427 -6.52 -9.00 -10.17
CA MET A 427 -5.90 -10.28 -9.82
C MET A 427 -4.41 -10.29 -10.12
N VAL A 428 -4.06 -9.81 -11.32
CA VAL A 428 -2.68 -9.82 -11.78
C VAL A 428 -1.82 -8.72 -11.13
N THR A 429 -2.45 -7.67 -10.60
CA THR A 429 -1.77 -6.58 -9.91
C THR A 429 -1.46 -6.94 -8.45
N ALA A 430 -2.19 -7.88 -7.85
CA ALA A 430 -2.00 -8.32 -6.46
C ALA A 430 -0.57 -8.81 -6.15
N GLY A 431 0.07 -9.55 -7.05
CA GLY A 431 1.44 -10.03 -6.85
C GLY A 431 2.46 -8.89 -6.85
N VAL A 432 2.33 -7.96 -7.81
CA VAL A 432 3.18 -6.74 -7.87
C VAL A 432 2.94 -5.88 -6.63
N TYR A 433 1.68 -5.68 -6.23
CA TYR A 433 1.32 -4.92 -5.02
C TYR A 433 1.99 -5.50 -3.77
N MET A 434 1.93 -6.82 -3.56
CA MET A 434 2.59 -7.47 -2.41
C MET A 434 4.09 -7.22 -2.40
N MET A 435 4.75 -7.31 -3.56
CA MET A 435 6.20 -7.10 -3.66
C MET A 435 6.58 -5.63 -3.38
N VAL A 436 5.81 -4.68 -3.91
CA VAL A 436 6.00 -3.25 -3.63
C VAL A 436 5.74 -2.94 -2.15
N ARG A 437 4.69 -3.51 -1.57
CA ARG A 437 4.37 -3.39 -0.14
C ARG A 437 5.51 -3.91 0.72
N SER A 438 6.17 -4.98 0.28
CA SER A 438 7.25 -5.65 1.00
C SER A 438 8.64 -5.20 0.56
N ASN A 439 8.78 -3.98 0.00
CA ASN A 439 10.03 -3.47 -0.57
C ASN A 439 11.22 -3.57 0.40
N VAL A 440 11.00 -3.33 1.69
CA VAL A 440 12.03 -3.43 2.75
C VAL A 440 12.64 -4.83 2.81
N LEU A 441 11.81 -5.87 2.65
CA LEU A 441 12.29 -7.27 2.65
C LEU A 441 13.14 -7.55 1.41
N PHE A 442 12.72 -7.06 0.23
CA PHE A 442 13.45 -7.27 -1.02
C PHE A 442 14.79 -6.52 -1.05
N TYR A 443 14.83 -5.30 -0.48
CA TYR A 443 16.04 -4.50 -0.37
C TYR A 443 17.07 -5.14 0.57
N ASN A 444 16.62 -5.65 1.72
CA ASN A 444 17.49 -6.25 2.75
C ASN A 444 17.85 -7.73 2.48
N ALA A 445 17.28 -8.36 1.44
CA ALA A 445 17.58 -9.74 1.05
C ALA A 445 18.90 -9.85 0.25
N THR A 446 20.04 -9.77 0.95
CA THR A 446 21.39 -9.85 0.38
C THR A 446 22.11 -11.17 0.69
N ILE A 447 23.06 -11.58 -0.14
CA ILE A 447 24.06 -12.60 0.20
C ILE A 447 25.43 -11.96 -0.01
N GLY A 448 26.12 -11.62 1.08
CA GLY A 448 27.26 -10.70 1.04
C GLY A 448 26.80 -9.35 0.48
N ASP A 449 27.57 -8.78 -0.44
CA ASP A 449 27.25 -7.48 -1.06
C ASP A 449 26.25 -7.59 -2.24
N PHE A 450 25.81 -8.81 -2.59
CA PHE A 450 24.99 -9.04 -3.77
C PHE A 450 23.50 -9.18 -3.41
N GLN A 451 22.66 -8.32 -3.99
CA GLN A 451 21.19 -8.39 -3.91
C GLN A 451 20.63 -9.49 -4.83
N VAL A 452 20.83 -10.75 -4.42
CA VAL A 452 20.46 -11.93 -5.20
C VAL A 452 19.00 -11.89 -5.65
N VAL A 453 18.09 -11.54 -4.75
CA VAL A 453 16.66 -11.62 -5.03
C VAL A 453 16.22 -10.54 -5.99
N SER A 454 16.65 -9.29 -5.80
CA SER A 454 16.41 -8.19 -6.73
C SER A 454 16.85 -8.53 -8.16
N PHE A 455 18.02 -9.16 -8.30
CA PHE A 455 18.49 -9.68 -9.58
C PHE A 455 17.57 -10.77 -10.15
N VAL A 456 17.21 -11.78 -9.36
CA VAL A 456 16.32 -12.88 -9.80
C VAL A 456 14.95 -12.34 -10.21
N VAL A 457 14.36 -11.44 -9.43
CA VAL A 457 13.08 -10.77 -9.73
C VAL A 457 13.18 -10.03 -11.07
N THR A 458 14.26 -9.26 -11.27
CA THR A 458 14.51 -8.54 -12.51
C THR A 458 14.55 -9.48 -13.72
N VAL A 459 15.30 -10.58 -13.60
CA VAL A 459 15.46 -11.57 -14.67
C VAL A 459 14.12 -12.28 -14.97
N VAL A 460 13.36 -12.67 -13.94
CA VAL A 460 12.04 -13.30 -14.11
C VAL A 460 11.08 -12.35 -14.81
N GLY A 461 11.01 -11.09 -14.38
CA GLY A 461 10.15 -10.08 -14.99
C GLY A 461 10.54 -9.78 -16.44
N ALA A 462 11.82 -9.51 -16.70
CA ALA A 462 12.31 -9.19 -18.04
C ALA A 462 12.13 -10.36 -19.01
N THR A 463 12.42 -11.59 -18.58
CA THR A 463 12.21 -12.79 -19.40
C THR A 463 10.73 -13.01 -19.68
N THR A 464 9.87 -12.82 -18.67
CA THR A 464 8.40 -12.91 -18.84
C THR A 464 7.92 -11.88 -19.86
N ALA A 465 8.40 -10.63 -19.77
CA ALA A 465 8.05 -9.56 -20.70
C ALA A 465 8.38 -9.95 -22.15
N VAL A 466 9.63 -10.32 -22.38
CA VAL A 466 10.12 -10.69 -23.71
C VAL A 466 9.38 -11.91 -24.26
N VAL A 467 9.31 -13.00 -23.49
CA VAL A 467 8.67 -14.26 -23.93
C VAL A 467 7.18 -14.04 -24.25
N ALA A 468 6.45 -13.34 -23.40
CA ALA A 468 5.03 -13.08 -23.63
C ALA A 468 4.79 -12.18 -24.85
N GLY A 469 5.60 -11.13 -25.03
CA GLY A 469 5.55 -10.28 -26.21
C GLY A 469 5.80 -11.07 -27.51
N PHE A 470 6.80 -11.95 -27.53
CA PHE A 470 7.05 -12.82 -28.69
C PHE A 470 5.89 -13.79 -28.96
N ILE A 471 5.29 -14.38 -27.93
CA ILE A 471 4.15 -15.29 -28.11
C ILE A 471 2.92 -14.53 -28.64
N ALA A 472 2.71 -13.27 -28.21
CA ALA A 472 1.59 -12.44 -28.64
C ALA A 472 1.57 -12.22 -30.16
N LEU A 473 2.75 -12.03 -30.79
CA LEU A 473 2.89 -11.83 -32.24
C LEU A 473 2.40 -13.04 -33.06
N GLY A 474 2.42 -14.23 -32.48
CA GLY A 474 1.97 -15.48 -33.12
C GLY A 474 0.52 -15.86 -32.83
N GLN A 475 -0.25 -15.04 -32.10
CA GLN A 475 -1.64 -15.35 -31.76
C GLN A 475 -2.61 -14.86 -32.84
N TYR A 476 -3.59 -15.70 -33.18
CA TYR A 476 -4.66 -15.38 -34.13
C TYR A 476 -5.97 -14.91 -33.46
N ASP A 477 -6.09 -15.07 -32.14
CA ASP A 477 -7.27 -14.69 -31.35
C ASP A 477 -6.98 -13.38 -30.59
N ILE A 478 -7.81 -12.36 -30.80
CA ILE A 478 -7.61 -11.03 -30.21
C ILE A 478 -7.60 -11.05 -28.67
N LYS A 479 -8.41 -11.89 -28.02
CA LYS A 479 -8.43 -11.99 -26.57
C LYS A 479 -7.13 -12.60 -26.06
N ARG A 480 -6.58 -13.59 -26.78
CA ARG A 480 -5.28 -14.19 -26.44
C ARG A 480 -4.13 -13.22 -26.67
N VAL A 481 -4.14 -12.44 -27.75
CA VAL A 481 -3.16 -11.36 -27.98
C VAL A 481 -3.16 -10.41 -26.79
N LEU A 482 -4.34 -9.92 -26.38
CA LEU A 482 -4.47 -9.02 -25.23
C LEU A 482 -4.01 -9.67 -23.92
N ALA A 483 -4.31 -10.96 -23.71
CA ALA A 483 -3.84 -11.68 -22.53
C ALA A 483 -2.31 -11.75 -22.45
N TYR A 484 -1.64 -12.08 -23.56
CA TYR A 484 -0.17 -12.10 -23.60
C TYR A 484 0.44 -10.70 -23.53
N SER A 485 -0.23 -9.67 -24.05
CA SER A 485 0.15 -8.27 -23.83
C SER A 485 0.15 -7.96 -22.33
N THR A 486 -0.91 -8.33 -21.59
CA THR A 486 -0.95 -8.19 -20.13
C THR A 486 0.18 -8.95 -19.43
N VAL A 487 0.44 -10.22 -19.80
CA VAL A 487 1.58 -10.97 -19.24
C VAL A 487 2.89 -10.20 -19.47
N SER A 488 3.06 -9.62 -20.66
CA SER A 488 4.25 -8.85 -20.98
C SER A 488 4.39 -7.60 -20.11
N GLN A 489 3.31 -6.86 -19.92
CA GLN A 489 3.31 -5.61 -19.14
C GLN A 489 3.54 -5.87 -17.65
N LEU A 490 2.95 -6.94 -17.11
CA LEU A 490 3.26 -7.40 -15.76
C LEU A 490 4.73 -7.81 -15.62
N GLY A 491 5.31 -8.43 -16.65
CA GLY A 491 6.74 -8.71 -16.70
C GLY A 491 7.59 -7.43 -16.56
N PHE A 492 7.22 -6.35 -17.24
CA PHE A 492 7.89 -5.05 -17.08
C PHE A 492 7.72 -4.48 -15.66
N MET A 493 6.53 -4.59 -15.06
CA MET A 493 6.29 -4.14 -13.69
C MET A 493 7.13 -4.94 -12.68
N VAL A 494 7.18 -6.26 -12.81
CA VAL A 494 8.01 -7.13 -11.94
C VAL A 494 9.49 -6.85 -12.14
N ALA A 495 9.93 -6.60 -13.38
CA ALA A 495 11.32 -6.19 -13.65
C ALA A 495 11.66 -4.86 -12.97
N ALA A 496 10.75 -3.88 -13.02
CA ALA A 496 10.92 -2.60 -12.34
C ALA A 496 11.03 -2.76 -10.81
N VAL A 497 10.21 -3.62 -10.21
CA VAL A 497 10.33 -3.98 -8.78
C VAL A 497 11.70 -4.58 -8.47
N GLY A 498 12.20 -5.50 -9.30
CA GLY A 498 13.52 -6.11 -9.12
C GLY A 498 14.68 -5.12 -9.23
N MET A 499 14.52 -4.04 -10.00
CA MET A 499 15.50 -2.96 -10.10
C MET A 499 15.39 -1.94 -8.95
N GLY A 500 14.49 -2.14 -7.99
CA GLY A 500 14.20 -1.18 -6.92
C GLY A 500 13.34 0.02 -7.36
N ALA A 501 12.86 0.04 -8.61
CA ALA A 501 12.02 1.10 -9.16
C ALA A 501 10.54 0.90 -8.81
N TYR A 502 10.24 0.79 -7.50
CA TYR A 502 8.90 0.49 -6.98
C TYR A 502 7.84 1.50 -7.41
N VAL A 503 8.17 2.80 -7.38
CA VAL A 503 7.26 3.88 -7.82
C VAL A 503 6.94 3.75 -9.31
N ALA A 504 7.94 3.44 -10.15
CA ALA A 504 7.73 3.24 -11.58
C ALA A 504 6.85 2.00 -11.86
N ALA A 505 7.05 0.91 -11.11
CA ALA A 505 6.20 -0.28 -11.20
C ALA A 505 4.74 0.05 -10.87
N MET A 506 4.49 0.81 -9.79
CA MET A 506 3.15 1.24 -9.39
C MET A 506 2.51 2.20 -10.38
N PHE A 507 3.26 3.17 -10.89
CA PHE A 507 2.80 4.10 -11.90
C PHE A 507 2.42 3.37 -13.20
N HIS A 508 3.28 2.46 -13.68
CA HIS A 508 2.97 1.61 -14.82
C HIS A 508 1.71 0.78 -14.56
N MET A 509 1.59 0.16 -13.39
CA MET A 509 0.42 -0.65 -13.05
C MET A 509 -0.90 0.13 -13.13
N ILE A 510 -0.93 1.38 -12.66
CA ILE A 510 -2.10 2.25 -12.78
C ILE A 510 -2.38 2.58 -14.24
N THR A 511 -1.36 2.95 -15.02
CA THR A 511 -1.55 3.36 -16.42
C THR A 511 -1.97 2.18 -17.30
N HIS A 512 -1.34 1.01 -17.16
CA HIS A 512 -1.70 -0.22 -17.86
C HIS A 512 -3.12 -0.71 -17.58
N ALA A 513 -3.72 -0.33 -16.46
CA ALA A 513 -5.09 -0.72 -16.25
C ALA A 513 -6.11 0.14 -17.00
N PHE A 514 -5.72 1.35 -17.44
CA PHE A 514 -6.57 2.22 -18.25
C PHE A 514 -6.55 1.87 -19.74
N PHE A 515 -5.43 1.37 -20.26
CA PHE A 515 -5.22 1.05 -21.68
C PHE A 515 -4.93 -0.43 -21.90
#